data_AF-A0A3A8NQM0-F1
#
_entry.id   AF-A0A3A8NQM0-F1
#
_cell.length_a   1.000
_cell.length_b   1.000
_cell.length_c   1.000
_cell.angle_alpha   90.00
_cell.angle_beta   90.00
_cell.angle_gamma   90.00
#
_symmetry.space_group_name_H-M   'P 1'
#
loop_
_entity.id
_entity.type
_entity.pdbx_description
1 polymer ?
#
loop_
_entity_poly.entity_id
_entity_poly.type
_entity_poly.pdbx_seq_one_letter_code
_entity_poly.pdbx_strand_id
1 'polypeptide(L)'
;MENRIGKSYVARKSLFAKGLKEGRLTVQEIEEALPAGTLTAAERWLLYYSLRAAQVEIIDEVTGQVDHGFMAEAPPSAPSNH
;
A
#
# COMPACT_ATOMS: atom_id res chain seq x y z
N MET A 1 20.43 -5.16 -17.18
CA MET A 1 19.05 -4.83 -16.77
C MET A 1 18.59 -5.74 -15.63
N GLU A 2 19.07 -7.00 -15.56
CA GLU A 2 18.75 -7.96 -14.49
C GLU A 2 19.02 -7.47 -13.06
N ASN A 3 20.06 -6.65 -12.85
CA ASN A 3 20.46 -6.24 -11.51
C ASN A 3 19.47 -5.25 -10.84
N ARG A 4 18.60 -4.58 -11.62
CA ARG A 4 17.51 -3.75 -11.09
C ARG A 4 16.31 -4.60 -10.66
N ILE A 5 15.95 -5.60 -11.47
CA ILE A 5 14.82 -6.51 -11.19
C ILE A 5 15.06 -7.26 -9.88
N GLY A 6 16.27 -7.77 -9.65
CA GLY A 6 16.63 -8.46 -8.40
C GLY A 6 16.51 -7.55 -7.16
N LYS A 7 16.97 -6.30 -7.26
CA LYS A 7 16.86 -5.33 -6.15
C LYS A 7 15.40 -4.98 -5.84
N SER A 8 14.57 -4.75 -6.86
CA SER A 8 13.15 -4.47 -6.68
C SER A 8 12.38 -5.67 -6.11
N TYR A 9 12.74 -6.89 -6.49
CA TYR A 9 12.13 -8.10 -5.93
C TYR A 9 12.46 -8.26 -4.43
N VAL A 10 13.72 -8.06 -4.05
CA VAL A 10 14.15 -8.12 -2.64
C VAL A 10 13.47 -7.02 -1.82
N ALA A 11 13.40 -5.80 -2.35
CA ALA A 11 12.73 -4.68 -1.68
C ALA A 11 11.25 -4.98 -1.39
N ARG A 12 10.51 -5.50 -2.39
CA ARG A 12 9.11 -5.93 -2.20
C ARG A 12 8.99 -7.01 -1.13
N LYS A 13 9.84 -8.04 -1.19
CA LYS A 13 9.80 -9.14 -0.21
C LYS A 13 10.05 -8.64 1.22
N SER A 14 11.00 -7.73 1.40
CA SER A 14 11.28 -7.10 2.70
C SER A 14 10.12 -6.25 3.19
N LEU A 15 9.48 -5.47 2.30
CA LEU A 15 8.28 -4.70 2.60
C LEU A 15 7.13 -5.58 3.12
N PHE A 16 6.84 -6.67 2.40
CA PHE A 16 5.82 -7.63 2.84
C PHE A 16 6.17 -8.25 4.20
N ALA A 17 7.41 -8.69 4.38
CA ALA A 17 7.83 -9.27 5.65
C ALA A 17 7.68 -8.28 6.82
N LYS A 18 8.02 -7.01 6.60
CA LYS A 18 7.83 -5.94 7.58
C LYS A 18 6.35 -5.70 7.86
N GLY A 19 5.54 -5.50 6.82
CA GLY A 19 4.10 -5.25 6.97
C GLY A 19 3.38 -6.39 7.69
N LEU A 20 3.70 -7.64 7.37
CA LEU A 20 3.15 -8.80 8.07
C LEU A 20 3.57 -8.87 9.55
N LYS A 21 4.80 -8.44 9.86
CA LYS A 21 5.32 -8.44 11.23
C LYS A 21 4.74 -7.31 12.08
N GLU A 22 4.60 -6.13 11.50
CA GLU A 22 4.21 -4.90 12.22
C GLU A 22 2.71 -4.63 12.14
N GLY A 23 1.99 -5.28 11.22
CA GLY A 23 0.56 -5.07 10.95
C GLY A 23 0.27 -3.74 10.24
N ARG A 24 1.29 -2.91 10.02
CA ARG A 24 1.16 -1.59 9.39
C ARG A 24 2.42 -1.17 8.64
N LEU A 25 2.25 -0.29 7.67
CA LEU A 25 3.32 0.39 6.92
C LEU A 25 2.90 1.82 6.60
N THR A 26 3.86 2.73 6.42
CA THR A 26 3.54 4.06 5.89
C THR A 26 3.67 4.12 4.37
N VAL A 27 2.92 5.03 3.75
CA VAL A 27 3.03 5.32 2.31
C VAL A 27 4.47 5.70 1.97
N GLN A 28 5.11 6.51 2.80
CA GLN A 28 6.47 6.99 2.64
C GLN A 28 7.48 5.84 2.66
N GLU A 29 7.35 4.90 3.61
CA GLU A 29 8.20 3.70 3.66
C GLU A 29 8.09 2.84 2.40
N ILE A 30 6.87 2.71 1.84
CA ILE A 30 6.62 1.97 0.61
C ILE A 30 7.29 2.66 -0.58
N GLU A 31 7.13 3.99 -0.70
CA GLU A 31 7.69 4.78 -1.79
C GLU A 31 9.22 4.90 -1.73
N GLU A 32 9.81 4.98 -0.53
CA GLU A 32 11.27 4.98 -0.34
C GLU A 32 11.89 3.63 -0.72
N ALA A 33 11.25 2.53 -0.32
CA ALA A 33 11.71 1.18 -0.66
C ALA A 33 11.52 0.87 -2.15
N LEU A 34 10.54 1.48 -2.81
CA LEU A 34 10.20 1.28 -4.23
C LEU A 34 10.02 2.63 -4.96
N PRO A 35 11.14 3.33 -5.26
CA PRO A 35 11.10 4.66 -5.87
C PRO A 35 10.37 4.67 -7.22
N ALA A 36 9.91 5.86 -7.61
CA ALA A 36 9.24 6.08 -8.90
C ALA A 36 10.00 5.46 -10.08
N GLY A 37 9.27 4.77 -10.96
CA GLY A 37 9.83 4.02 -12.09
C GLY A 37 10.25 2.58 -11.76
N THR A 38 10.20 2.16 -10.49
CA THR A 38 10.40 0.76 -10.08
C THR A 38 9.20 -0.12 -10.41
N LEU A 39 8.00 0.46 -10.32
CA LEU A 39 6.72 -0.19 -10.59
C LEU A 39 5.94 0.62 -11.62
N THR A 40 5.24 -0.07 -12.52
CA THR A 40 4.13 0.50 -13.29
C THR A 40 2.97 0.84 -12.36
N ALA A 41 2.03 1.66 -12.83
CA ALA A 41 0.82 2.00 -12.06
C ALA A 41 0.02 0.75 -11.65
N ALA A 42 -0.07 -0.25 -12.54
CA ALA A 42 -0.75 -1.51 -12.27
C ALA A 42 -0.04 -2.34 -11.19
N GLU A 43 1.29 -2.45 -11.25
CA GLU A 43 2.06 -3.17 -10.23
C GLU A 43 2.01 -2.47 -8.87
N ARG A 44 2.02 -1.13 -8.86
CA ARG A 44 1.83 -0.35 -7.63
C ARG A 44 0.46 -0.62 -7.03
N TRP A 45 -0.59 -0.60 -7.84
CA TRP A 45 -1.93 -0.93 -7.39
C TRP A 45 -2.00 -2.36 -6.81
N LEU A 46 -1.41 -3.34 -7.49
CA LEU A 46 -1.34 -4.73 -7.01
C LEU A 46 -0.59 -4.85 -5.67
N LEU A 47 0.51 -4.11 -5.48
CA LEU A 47 1.25 -4.08 -4.22
C LEU A 47 0.35 -3.63 -3.06
N TYR A 48 -0.32 -2.48 -3.20
CA TYR A 48 -1.20 -1.94 -2.16
C TYR A 48 -2.40 -2.84 -1.91
N TYR A 49 -2.95 -3.44 -2.97
CA TYR A 49 -4.02 -4.44 -2.85
C TYR A 49 -3.55 -5.65 -2.04
N SER A 50 -2.40 -6.24 -2.37
CA SER A 50 -1.87 -7.42 -1.69
C SER A 50 -1.50 -7.16 -0.21
N LEU A 51 -0.97 -5.98 0.12
CA LEU A 51 -0.71 -5.59 1.50
C LEU A 51 -2.01 -5.50 2.32
N ARG A 52 -3.04 -4.84 1.78
CA ARG A 52 -4.36 -4.75 2.43
C ARG A 52 -5.05 -6.10 2.55
N ALA A 53 -4.97 -6.95 1.52
CA ALA A 53 -5.48 -8.32 1.57
C ALA A 53 -4.78 -9.17 2.65
N ALA A 54 -3.52 -8.85 2.96
CA ALA A 54 -2.78 -9.41 4.08
C ALA A 54 -3.03 -8.71 5.43
N GLN A 55 -4.06 -7.86 5.50
CA GLN A 55 -4.47 -7.09 6.68
C GLN A 55 -3.39 -6.13 7.20
N VAL A 56 -2.51 -5.66 6.32
CA VAL A 56 -1.55 -4.60 6.66
C VAL A 56 -2.23 -3.25 6.50
N GLU A 57 -2.29 -2.47 7.57
CA GLU A 57 -2.76 -1.08 7.52
C GLU A 57 -1.72 -0.20 6.81
N ILE A 58 -2.17 0.62 5.87
CA ILE A 58 -1.29 1.57 5.17
C ILE A 58 -1.67 2.96 5.67
N ILE A 59 -0.69 3.72 6.17
CA ILE A 59 -0.93 5.03 6.79
C ILE A 59 -0.14 6.09 6.02
N ASP A 60 -0.77 7.19 5.67
CA ASP A 60 -0.05 8.36 5.19
C ASP A 60 0.57 9.09 6.40
N GLU A 61 1.89 9.18 6.45
CA GLU A 61 2.60 9.75 7.61
C GLU A 61 2.39 11.27 7.75
N VAL A 62 2.08 11.96 6.65
CA VAL A 62 1.89 13.42 6.63
C VAL A 62 0.52 13.80 7.19
N THR A 63 -0.50 13.05 6.83
CA THR A 63 -1.91 13.32 7.18
C THR A 63 -2.42 12.47 8.35
N GLY A 64 -1.72 11.38 8.67
CA GLY A 64 -2.15 10.36 9.63
C GLY A 64 -3.33 9.51 9.13
N GLN A 65 -3.74 9.66 7.88
CA GLN A 65 -4.90 8.96 7.33
C GLN A 65 -4.55 7.52 6.98
N VAL A 66 -5.46 6.60 7.28
CA VAL A 66 -5.37 5.21 6.84
C VAL A 66 -5.85 5.13 5.38
N ASP A 67 -5.01 4.59 4.51
CA ASP A 67 -5.41 4.20 3.15
C ASP A 67 -6.29 2.95 3.23
N HIS A 68 -7.60 3.19 3.18
CA HIS A 68 -8.56 2.10 2.96
C HIS A 68 -8.62 1.69 1.47
N GLY A 69 -8.01 2.49 0.60
CA GLY A 69 -8.09 2.47 -0.85
C GLY A 69 -9.50 2.44 -1.42
N PHE A 70 -9.64 2.13 -2.71
CA PHE A 70 -10.86 2.36 -3.50
C PHE A 70 -12.14 1.62 -3.06
N MET A 71 -12.12 0.73 -2.06
CA MET A 71 -13.33 0.05 -1.57
C MET A 71 -13.97 0.73 -0.36
N ALA A 72 -13.41 1.83 0.14
CA ALA A 72 -14.06 2.66 1.17
C ALA A 72 -14.99 3.71 0.57
N GLU A 73 -15.77 3.35 -0.46
CA GLU A 73 -17.05 4.05 -0.65
C GLU A 73 -17.91 3.68 0.57
N ALA A 74 -17.90 4.57 1.56
CA ALA A 74 -18.91 4.56 2.59
C ALA A 74 -20.28 4.51 1.88
N PRO A 75 -21.21 3.62 2.27
CA PRO A 75 -22.53 3.63 1.67
C PRO A 75 -23.09 5.04 1.84
N PRO A 76 -23.68 5.65 0.79
CA PRO A 76 -24.27 6.97 0.93
C PRO A 76 -25.26 6.90 2.08
N SER A 77 -25.02 7.69 3.13
CA SER A 77 -25.95 7.84 4.25
C SER A 77 -27.33 8.16 3.66
N ALA A 78 -28.23 7.19 3.67
CA ALA A 78 -29.58 7.38 3.17
C ALA A 78 -30.18 8.57 3.93
N PRO A 79 -30.78 9.56 3.26
CA PRO A 79 -31.41 10.66 3.96
C PRO A 79 -32.53 10.09 4.83
N SER A 80 -32.41 10.23 6.15
CA SER A 80 -33.53 10.05 7.08
C SER A 80 -34.57 11.10 6.74
N ASN A 81 -35.56 10.72 5.92
CA ASN A 81 -36.79 11.49 5.82
C ASN A 81 -37.52 11.36 7.15
N HIS A 82 -37.71 12.50 7.80
CA HIS A 82 -38.48 12.68 9.02
C HIS A 82 -39.77 13.43 8.71
#